data_AF-A0A927T237-F1
#
_entry.id   AF-A0A927T237-F1
#
_cell.length_a   1.000
_cell.length_b   1.000
_cell.length_c   1.000
_cell.angle_alpha   90.00
_cell.angle_beta   90.00
_cell.angle_gamma   90.00
#
_symmetry.space_group_name_H-M   'P 1'
#
loop_
_entity.id
_entity.type
_entity.pdbx_description
1 polymer ?
#
loop_
_entity_poly.entity_id
_entity_poly.type
_entity_poly.pdbx_seq_one_letter_code
_entity_poly.pdbx_strand_id
1 'polypeptide(L)'
;MKKEIWIFIIVLFMCIGAVAGIYCYNRLNKTSYCLNLPAIEDLSNITLKQNEKSIVINNVEEIKDLIDVLNGVKRVTKQESLQDSPVNVDNDIKIDFEFKESGTSTVFVYEKNDKYYIEQAYNGIYRISPDEYNSIEKYIRNSKDN
;
A
#
# COMPACT_ATOMS: atom_id res chain seq x y z
N MET A 1 -28.94 27.96 -42.41
CA MET A 1 -28.28 28.90 -41.46
C MET A 1 -28.68 28.68 -40.00
N LYS A 2 -29.75 29.31 -39.43
CA LYS A 2 -30.05 29.17 -37.98
C LYS A 2 -30.32 27.73 -37.50
N LYS A 3 -31.05 26.95 -38.30
CA LYS A 3 -31.39 25.53 -38.00
C LYS A 3 -30.18 24.59 -38.05
N GLU A 4 -29.25 24.82 -38.99
CA GLU A 4 -28.02 24.03 -39.10
C GLU A 4 -27.07 24.35 -37.95
N ILE A 5 -26.94 25.63 -37.57
CA ILE A 5 -26.15 26.06 -36.40
C ILE A 5 -26.67 25.40 -35.12
N TRP A 6 -28.00 25.32 -34.94
CA TRP A 6 -28.60 24.63 -33.80
C TRP A 6 -28.30 23.13 -33.76
N ILE A 7 -28.31 22.45 -34.92
CA ILE A 7 -27.94 21.03 -35.02
C ILE A 7 -26.47 20.83 -34.61
N PHE A 8 -25.57 21.69 -35.09
CA PHE A 8 -24.15 21.62 -34.70
C PHE A 8 -23.93 21.80 -33.19
N ILE A 9 -24.67 22.72 -32.55
CA ILE A 9 -24.58 22.93 -31.10
C ILE A 9 -25.05 21.70 -30.32
N ILE A 10 -26.16 21.08 -30.73
CA ILE A 10 -26.69 19.87 -30.08
C ILE A 10 -25.70 18.70 -30.19
N VAL A 11 -25.14 18.48 -31.38
CA VAL A 11 -24.15 17.42 -31.63
C VAL A 11 -22.90 17.65 -30.78
N LEU A 12 -22.40 18.90 -30.70
CA LEU A 12 -21.25 19.24 -29.88
C LEU A 12 -21.50 18.95 -28.40
N PHE A 13 -22.69 19.31 -27.88
CA PHE A 13 -23.05 19.06 -26.49
C PHE A 13 -23.16 17.56 -26.18
N MET A 14 -23.69 16.77 -27.13
CA MET A 14 -23.74 15.31 -27.02
C MET A 14 -22.33 14.69 -27.00
N CYS A 15 -21.41 15.17 -27.85
CA CYS A 15 -20.02 14.71 -27.84
C CYS A 15 -19.32 15.03 -26.50
N ILE A 16 -19.51 16.23 -25.97
CA ILE A 16 -18.96 16.63 -24.66
C ILE A 16 -19.53 15.74 -23.56
N GLY A 17 -20.84 15.49 -23.57
CA GLY A 17 -21.50 14.60 -22.62
C GLY A 17 -20.96 13.17 -22.67
N ALA A 18 -20.71 12.64 -23.88
CA ALA A 18 -20.13 11.30 -24.06
C ALA A 18 -18.69 11.23 -23.51
N VAL A 19 -17.84 12.22 -23.79
CA VAL A 19 -16.47 12.26 -23.26
C VAL A 19 -16.47 12.40 -21.73
N ALA A 20 -17.32 13.26 -21.19
CA ALA A 20 -17.48 13.41 -19.74
C ALA A 20 -18.01 12.12 -19.09
N GLY A 21 -18.96 11.44 -19.74
CA GLY A 21 -19.50 10.15 -19.31
C GLY A 21 -18.43 9.06 -19.25
N ILE A 22 -17.63 8.92 -20.31
CA ILE A 22 -16.51 7.97 -20.35
C ILE A 22 -15.47 8.29 -19.26
N TYR A 23 -15.14 9.58 -19.10
CA TYR A 23 -14.20 10.01 -18.06
C TYR A 23 -14.71 9.68 -16.64
N CYS A 24 -15.98 9.96 -16.36
CA CYS A 24 -16.62 9.63 -15.08
C CYS A 24 -16.68 8.11 -14.85
N TYR A 25 -17.08 7.34 -15.86
CA TYR A 25 -17.13 5.88 -15.79
C TYR A 25 -15.76 5.28 -15.48
N ASN A 26 -14.72 5.71 -16.20
CA ASN A 26 -13.35 5.26 -15.98
C ASN A 26 -12.80 5.69 -14.60
N ARG A 27 -13.26 6.81 -14.04
CA ARG A 27 -12.85 7.27 -12.70
C ARG A 27 -13.51 6.48 -11.58
N LEU A 28 -14.77 6.09 -11.76
CA LEU A 28 -15.58 5.34 -10.80
C LEU A 28 -15.19 3.86 -10.77
N ASN A 29 -14.87 3.28 -11.92
CA ASN A 29 -14.61 1.83 -12.05
C ASN A 29 -13.15 1.41 -11.78
N LYS A 30 -12.29 2.30 -11.25
CA LYS A 30 -10.94 1.88 -10.87
C LYS A 30 -11.01 0.91 -9.69
N THR A 31 -10.42 -0.27 -9.88
CA THR A 31 -10.17 -1.25 -8.82
C THR A 31 -9.48 -0.58 -7.64
N SER A 32 -9.93 -0.90 -6.43
CA SER A 32 -9.29 -0.49 -5.19
C SER A 32 -8.62 -1.70 -4.55
N TYR A 33 -7.34 -1.57 -4.26
CA TYR A 33 -6.55 -2.58 -3.58
C TYR A 33 -6.64 -2.36 -2.08
N CYS A 34 -6.96 -3.41 -1.33
CA CYS A 34 -7.00 -3.40 0.14
C CYS A 34 -5.75 -4.11 0.65
N LEU A 35 -5.07 -3.53 1.64
CA LEU A 35 -3.91 -4.18 2.25
C LEU A 35 -4.38 -5.44 2.98
N ASN A 36 -3.75 -6.58 2.67
CA ASN A 36 -4.10 -7.86 3.27
C ASN A 36 -3.02 -8.28 4.25
N LEU A 37 -3.34 -8.24 5.54
CA LEU A 37 -2.46 -8.70 6.60
C LEU A 37 -2.98 -10.03 7.17
N PRO A 38 -2.07 -10.93 7.58
CA PRO A 38 -2.44 -12.18 8.23
C PRO A 38 -3.06 -11.94 9.61
N ALA A 39 -3.87 -12.89 10.08
CA ALA A 39 -4.40 -12.85 11.44
C ALA A 39 -3.27 -13.15 12.45
N ILE A 40 -3.27 -12.44 13.58
CA ILE A 40 -2.24 -12.60 14.63
C ILE A 40 -2.16 -14.05 15.13
N GLU A 41 -3.29 -14.73 15.19
CA GLU A 41 -3.39 -16.13 15.65
C GLU A 41 -2.71 -17.14 14.70
N ASP A 42 -2.56 -16.79 13.42
CA ASP A 42 -1.91 -17.64 12.41
C ASP A 42 -0.39 -17.45 12.36
N LEU A 43 0.13 -16.41 13.03
CA LEU A 43 1.53 -16.04 12.99
C LEU A 43 2.37 -16.76 14.04
N SER A 44 3.52 -17.27 13.59
CA SER A 44 4.60 -17.74 14.44
C SER A 44 5.45 -16.56 14.93
N ASN A 45 5.87 -15.71 14.01
CA ASN A 45 6.68 -14.53 14.28
C ASN A 45 6.65 -13.54 13.11
N ILE A 46 7.21 -12.35 13.31
CA ILE A 46 7.46 -11.37 12.25
C ILE A 46 8.96 -11.09 12.18
N THR A 47 9.52 -11.14 10.98
CA THR A 47 10.93 -10.80 10.73
C THR A 47 11.01 -9.48 9.96
N LEU A 48 11.71 -8.50 10.52
CA LEU A 48 11.99 -7.22 9.88
C LEU A 48 13.44 -7.21 9.39
N LYS A 49 13.65 -6.94 8.10
CA LYS A 49 14.96 -6.83 7.47
C LYS A 49 15.13 -5.45 6.86
N GLN A 50 16.25 -4.80 7.13
CA GLN A 50 16.63 -3.55 6.51
C GLN A 50 18.15 -3.52 6.36
N ASN A 51 18.63 -3.45 5.12
CA ASN A 51 20.04 -3.61 4.79
C ASN A 51 20.61 -4.90 5.39
N GLU A 52 21.66 -4.83 6.21
CA GLU A 52 22.28 -5.99 6.87
C GLU A 52 21.61 -6.37 8.19
N LYS A 53 20.63 -5.59 8.67
CA LYS A 53 19.94 -5.87 9.94
C LYS A 53 18.77 -6.82 9.72
N SER A 54 18.61 -7.75 10.66
CA SER A 54 17.47 -8.67 10.70
C SER A 54 17.00 -8.82 12.14
N ILE A 55 15.75 -8.44 12.42
CA ILE A 55 15.12 -8.50 13.75
C ILE A 55 13.93 -9.45 13.70
N VAL A 56 13.85 -10.34 14.69
CA VAL A 56 12.76 -11.31 14.81
C VAL A 56 11.91 -10.93 16.02
N ILE A 57 10.62 -10.69 15.78
CA ILE A 57 9.63 -10.32 16.79
C ILE A 57 8.75 -11.54 17.05
N ASN A 58 8.85 -12.08 18.27
CA ASN A 58 8.08 -13.24 18.74
C ASN A 58 7.09 -12.88 19.86
N ASN A 59 7.18 -11.67 20.40
CA ASN A 59 6.29 -11.21 21.46
C ASN A 59 4.92 -10.84 20.85
N VAL A 60 3.86 -11.45 21.37
CA VAL A 60 2.48 -11.27 20.90
C VAL A 60 2.01 -9.81 20.98
N GLU A 61 2.40 -9.07 22.03
CA GLU A 61 2.03 -7.66 22.19
C GLU A 61 2.72 -6.79 21.14
N GLU A 62 3.99 -7.06 20.83
CA GLU A 62 4.74 -6.33 19.81
C GLU A 62 4.26 -6.67 18.39
N ILE A 63 3.93 -7.94 18.12
CA ILE A 63 3.31 -8.38 16.88
C ILE A 63 1.98 -7.64 16.68
N LYS A 64 1.16 -7.55 17.73
CA LYS A 64 -0.11 -6.85 17.69
C LYS A 64 0.08 -5.36 17.42
N ASP A 65 0.97 -4.69 18.13
CA ASP A 65 1.28 -3.26 17.92
C ASP A 65 1.73 -3.00 16.48
N LEU A 66 2.63 -3.83 15.94
CA LEU A 66 3.09 -3.72 14.56
C LEU A 66 1.95 -3.94 13.56
N ILE A 67 1.10 -4.95 13.75
CA ILE A 67 -0.05 -5.20 12.87
C ILE A 67 -1.07 -4.06 12.96
N ASP A 68 -1.33 -3.52 14.15
CA ASP A 68 -2.26 -2.40 14.31
C ASP A 68 -1.74 -1.15 13.58
N VAL A 69 -0.44 -0.86 13.67
CA VAL A 69 0.19 0.21 12.88
C VAL A 69 0.13 -0.08 11.38
N LEU A 70 0.44 -1.32 10.95
CA LEU A 70 0.42 -1.75 9.53
C LEU A 70 -0.99 -1.92 8.96
N ASN A 71 -2.03 -2.01 9.78
CA ASN A 71 -3.43 -2.03 9.33
C ASN A 71 -4.04 -0.62 9.33
N GLY A 72 -3.73 0.18 10.36
CA GLY A 72 -4.27 1.53 10.54
C GLY A 72 -5.79 1.53 10.49
N VAL A 73 -6.39 2.56 9.88
CA VAL A 73 -7.78 2.48 9.43
C VAL A 73 -7.77 1.82 8.05
N LYS A 74 -8.18 0.54 7.97
CA LYS A 74 -8.28 -0.30 6.76
C LYS A 74 -7.72 0.35 5.50
N ARG A 75 -6.46 0.05 5.17
CA ARG A 75 -5.76 0.72 4.06
C ARG A 75 -6.30 0.30 2.70
N VAL A 76 -6.69 1.31 1.92
CA VAL A 76 -7.14 1.17 0.53
C VAL A 76 -6.37 2.10 -0.39
N THR A 77 -6.06 1.65 -1.60
CA THR A 77 -5.35 2.43 -2.61
C THR A 77 -5.88 2.17 -4.01
N LYS A 78 -5.63 3.10 -4.93
CA LYS A 78 -5.84 2.91 -6.37
C LYS A 78 -4.52 2.70 -7.12
N GLN A 79 -3.41 2.66 -6.40
CA GLN A 79 -2.08 2.44 -6.94
C GLN A 79 -1.73 0.96 -6.79
N GLU A 80 -1.64 0.28 -7.92
CA GLU A 80 -1.25 -1.13 -8.00
C GLU A 80 0.26 -1.28 -7.79
N SER A 81 0.66 -2.36 -7.11
CA SER A 81 2.04 -2.87 -7.17
C SER A 81 2.08 -4.05 -8.15
N LEU A 82 3.02 -4.02 -9.08
CA LEU A 82 3.17 -5.04 -10.13
C LEU A 82 4.43 -5.90 -9.98
N GLN A 83 5.27 -5.59 -9.00
CA GLN A 83 6.59 -6.15 -8.84
C GLN A 83 6.66 -6.94 -7.54
N ASP A 84 7.64 -7.83 -7.44
CA ASP A 84 7.91 -8.61 -6.21
C ASP A 84 8.44 -7.75 -5.06
N SER A 85 9.10 -6.62 -5.38
CA SER A 85 9.68 -5.69 -4.42
C SER A 85 9.68 -4.25 -4.95
N PRO A 86 9.83 -3.24 -4.08
CA PRO A 86 9.91 -1.84 -4.48
C PRO A 86 11.08 -1.60 -5.45
N VAL A 87 10.86 -0.75 -6.46
CA VAL A 87 11.88 -0.36 -7.43
C VAL A 87 12.35 1.08 -7.23
N ASN A 88 13.65 1.31 -7.37
CA ASN A 88 14.29 2.62 -7.14
C ASN A 88 13.96 3.17 -5.74
N VAL A 89 14.16 2.32 -4.74
CA VAL A 89 14.01 2.62 -3.31
C VAL A 89 15.21 2.00 -2.63
N ASP A 90 15.91 2.79 -1.83
CA ASP A 90 17.01 2.33 -1.00
C ASP A 90 16.53 2.23 0.46
N ASN A 91 17.12 1.33 1.25
CA ASN A 91 16.84 1.16 2.68
C ASN A 91 15.38 0.82 3.02
N ASP A 92 14.68 0.08 2.16
CA ASP A 92 13.35 -0.44 2.48
C ASP A 92 13.40 -1.42 3.66
N ILE A 93 12.33 -1.40 4.45
CA ILE A 93 12.09 -2.35 5.52
C ILE A 93 11.24 -3.47 4.95
N LYS A 94 11.84 -4.63 4.74
CA LYS A 94 11.12 -5.86 4.40
C LYS A 94 10.54 -6.48 5.66
N ILE A 95 9.24 -6.69 5.69
CA ILE A 95 8.51 -7.31 6.80
C ILE A 95 7.97 -8.65 6.32
N ASP A 96 8.57 -9.74 6.82
CA ASP A 96 8.17 -11.11 6.55
C ASP A 96 7.30 -11.62 7.71
N PHE A 97 6.06 -12.00 7.43
CA PHE A 97 5.12 -12.61 8.37
C PHE A 97 5.20 -14.13 8.24
N GLU A 98 5.79 -14.81 9.24
CA GLU A 98 5.97 -16.25 9.21
C GLU A 98 4.76 -16.96 9.83
N PHE A 99 4.12 -17.86 9.07
CA PHE A 99 2.93 -18.59 9.51
C PHE A 99 3.28 -19.83 10.34
N LYS A 100 2.40 -20.20 11.29
CA LYS A 100 2.56 -21.42 12.10
C LYS A 100 2.50 -22.71 11.26
N GLU A 101 1.62 -22.75 10.28
CA GLU A 101 1.37 -23.94 9.45
C GLU A 101 2.28 -24.05 8.22
N SER A 102 3.21 -23.09 8.04
CA SER A 102 4.12 -22.86 6.89
C SER A 102 3.70 -21.74 5.94
N GLY A 103 4.70 -21.19 5.25
CA GLY A 103 4.55 -20.06 4.33
C GLY A 103 4.95 -18.74 4.96
N THR A 104 5.08 -17.73 4.11
CA THR A 104 5.44 -16.37 4.49
C THR A 104 4.64 -15.39 3.66
N SER A 105 4.15 -14.32 4.28
CA SER A 105 3.62 -13.15 3.58
C SER A 105 4.60 -12.00 3.74
N THR A 106 4.76 -11.14 2.73
CA THR A 106 5.72 -10.04 2.78
C THR A 106 5.04 -8.72 2.46
N VAL A 107 5.40 -7.69 3.21
CA VAL A 107 5.17 -6.29 2.84
C VAL A 107 6.48 -5.50 2.97
N PHE A 108 6.59 -4.43 2.20
CA PHE A 108 7.74 -3.53 2.23
C PHE A 108 7.30 -2.17 2.74
N VAL A 109 8.14 -1.52 3.56
CA VAL A 109 7.88 -0.19 4.11
C VAL A 109 9.06 0.72 3.78
N TYR A 110 8.80 1.86 3.16
CA TYR A 110 9.88 2.71 2.66
C TYR A 110 9.50 4.18 2.53
N GLU A 111 10.54 5.01 2.43
CA GLU A 111 10.44 6.41 2.04
C GLU A 111 10.82 6.59 0.56
N LYS A 112 10.06 7.43 -0.16
CA LYS A 112 10.36 7.81 -1.54
C LYS A 112 9.83 9.22 -1.80
N ASN A 113 10.73 10.15 -2.16
CA ASN A 113 10.41 11.56 -2.42
C ASN A 113 9.66 12.22 -1.25
N ASP A 114 10.24 12.15 -0.04
CA ASP A 114 9.70 12.71 1.21
C ASP A 114 8.29 12.21 1.57
N LYS A 115 7.95 11.01 1.12
CA LYS A 115 6.66 10.34 1.37
C LYS A 115 6.91 8.90 1.75
N TYR A 116 6.03 8.37 2.58
CA TYR A 116 6.17 7.04 3.16
C TYR A 116 5.10 6.10 2.64
N TYR A 117 5.49 4.85 2.42
CA TYR A 117 4.65 3.86 1.76
C TYR A 117 4.77 2.48 2.43
N ILE A 118 3.67 1.74 2.38
CA ILE A 118 3.63 0.28 2.50
C ILE A 118 3.36 -0.26 1.09
N GLU A 119 4.10 -1.27 0.65
CA GLU A 119 3.89 -1.94 -0.62
C GLU A 119 3.72 -3.44 -0.41
N GLN A 120 2.64 -3.98 -0.98
CA GLN A 120 2.39 -5.41 -1.04
C GLN A 120 2.41 -5.85 -2.50
N ALA A 121 3.32 -6.77 -2.83
CA ALA A 121 3.52 -7.28 -4.18
C ALA A 121 2.21 -7.78 -4.81
N TYR A 122 2.00 -7.46 -6.09
CA TYR A 122 0.79 -7.80 -6.86
C TYR A 122 -0.54 -7.36 -6.21
N ASN A 123 -0.49 -6.36 -5.32
CA ASN A 123 -1.67 -5.80 -4.69
C ASN A 123 -1.63 -4.27 -4.78
N GLY A 124 -1.06 -3.58 -3.79
CA GLY A 124 -1.17 -2.13 -3.73
C GLY A 124 0.00 -1.44 -3.06
N ILE A 125 0.11 -0.15 -3.35
CA ILE A 125 1.03 0.79 -2.72
C ILE A 125 0.20 1.79 -1.91
N TYR A 126 0.36 1.74 -0.58
CA TYR A 126 -0.44 2.45 0.41
C TYR A 126 0.38 3.58 1.02
N ARG A 127 -0.11 4.81 0.97
CA ARG A 127 0.56 5.94 1.61
C ARG A 127 0.35 5.88 3.12
N ILE A 128 1.41 6.13 3.89
CA ILE A 128 1.38 6.26 5.35
C ILE A 128 1.96 7.60 5.79
N SER A 129 1.69 7.96 7.04
CA SER A 129 2.26 9.13 7.70
C SER A 129 3.70 8.87 8.17
N PRO A 130 4.49 9.94 8.40
CA PRO A 130 5.82 9.80 8.99
C PRO A 130 5.78 9.13 10.38
N ASP A 131 4.75 9.40 11.19
CA ASP A 131 4.61 8.83 12.53
C ASP A 131 4.38 7.31 12.49
N GLU A 132 3.58 6.84 11.53
CA GLU A 132 3.39 5.40 11.29
C GLU A 132 4.69 4.74 10.81
N TYR A 133 5.43 5.38 9.89
CA TYR A 133 6.73 4.90 9.44
C TYR A 133 7.71 4.77 10.61
N ASN A 134 7.85 5.83 11.42
CA ASN A 134 8.71 5.84 12.60
C ASN A 134 8.31 4.77 13.63
N SER A 135 7.01 4.50 13.76
CA SER A 135 6.49 3.46 14.65
C SER A 135 6.86 2.04 14.21
N ILE A 136 7.10 1.83 12.91
CA ILE A 136 7.61 0.57 12.36
C ILE A 136 9.14 0.54 12.45
N GLU A 137 9.80 1.63 12.08
CA GLU A 137 11.27 1.73 12.09
C GLU A 137 11.86 1.56 13.50
N LYS A 138 11.12 1.95 14.56
CA LYS A 138 11.56 1.83 15.96
C LYS A 138 12.10 0.43 16.31
N TYR A 139 11.50 -0.63 15.75
CA TYR A 139 11.92 -2.01 16.01
C TYR A 139 13.32 -2.33 15.45
N ILE A 140 13.70 -1.67 14.35
CA ILE A 140 15.03 -1.84 13.73
C ILE A 140 16.07 -0.88 14.32
N ARG A 141 15.62 0.28 14.82
CA ARG A 141 16.51 1.25 15.46
C ARG A 141 16.93 0.80 16.87
N ASN A 142 15.97 0.31 17.67
CA ASN A 142 16.18 -0.01 19.07
C ASN A 142 16.94 -1.34 19.29
N SER A 143 17.14 -2.14 18.25
CA SER A 143 17.97 -3.35 18.32
C SER A 143 19.48 -3.09 18.36
N LYS A 144 19.91 -1.82 18.30
CA LYS A 144 21.33 -1.45 18.42
C LYS A 144 21.92 -1.66 19.83
N ASP A 145 21.09 -1.87 20.86
CA ASP A 145 21.50 -1.87 22.27
C ASP A 145 21.45 -3.24 22.97
N ASN A 146 21.37 -4.36 22.22
CA ASN A 146 21.50 -5.73 22.77
C ASN A 146 22.67 -6.49 22.17
#